data_AF-A0A942M9U7-F1
#
_entry.id   AF-A0A942M9U7-F1
#
_cell.length_a   1.000
_cell.length_b   1.000
_cell.length_c   1.000
_cell.angle_alpha   90.00
_cell.angle_beta   90.00
_cell.angle_gamma   90.00
#
_symmetry.space_group_name_H-M   'P 1'
#
loop_
_entity.id
_entity.type
_entity.pdbx_description
1 polymer ?
#
loop_
_entity_poly.entity_id
_entity_poly.type
_entity_poly.pdbx_seq_one_letter_code
_entity_poly.pdbx_strand_id
1 'polypeptide(L)' 'MGEGSTGIGYGSDTIVSFHRLDDVEYLVAEHRYGIVTVKWTKDNKIFDMTSNLTVDESLSVAQSVGPYHI' A
#
# COMPACT_ATOMS: atom_id res chain seq x y z
N MET A 1 -20.23 10.82 12.36
CA MET A 1 -19.19 9.76 12.41
C MET A 1 -19.76 8.55 11.68
N GLY A 2 -19.27 8.29 10.48
CA GLY A 2 -19.57 7.08 9.72
C GLY A 2 -18.27 6.68 9.08
N GLU A 3 -17.61 5.68 9.66
CA GLU A 3 -16.40 5.07 9.15
C GLU A 3 -16.74 4.39 7.82
N GLY A 4 -16.51 5.11 6.73
CA GLY A 4 -16.55 4.52 5.40
C GLY A 4 -15.35 3.61 5.26
N SER A 5 -15.49 2.33 5.61
CA SER A 5 -14.54 1.31 5.15
C SER A 5 -14.73 1.17 3.65
N THR A 6 -13.92 1.85 2.85
CA THR A 6 -13.79 1.56 1.43
C THR A 6 -13.11 0.20 1.33
N GLY A 7 -13.91 -0.87 1.37
CA GLY A 7 -13.44 -2.21 1.08
C GLY A 7 -13.02 -2.25 -0.38
N ILE A 8 -11.71 -2.27 -0.63
CA ILE A 8 -11.22 -2.50 -1.99
C ILE A 8 -11.35 -3.99 -2.26
N GLY A 9 -12.28 -4.31 -3.16
CA GLY A 9 -12.42 -5.65 -3.70
C GLY A 9 -11.26 -5.91 -4.64
N TYR A 10 -10.25 -6.64 -4.17
CA TYR A 10 -9.23 -7.20 -5.03
C TYR A 10 -9.83 -8.38 -5.80
N GLY A 11 -9.59 -8.43 -7.12
CA GLY A 11 -10.06 -9.54 -7.96
C GLY A 11 -9.42 -10.86 -7.52
N SER A 12 -10.02 -11.98 -7.89
CA SER A 12 -9.51 -13.33 -7.58
C SER A 12 -8.08 -13.61 -8.09
N ASP A 13 -7.59 -12.77 -9.01
CA ASP A 13 -6.26 -12.84 -9.61
C ASP A 13 -5.23 -11.92 -8.94
N THR A 14 -5.60 -11.29 -7.84
CA THR A 14 -4.72 -10.40 -7.07
C THR A 14 -4.23 -11.14 -5.83
N ILE A 15 -2.91 -11.19 -5.66
CA ILE A 15 -2.30 -11.69 -4.43
C ILE A 15 -2.21 -10.51 -3.47
N VAL A 16 -2.86 -10.62 -2.31
CA VAL A 16 -2.83 -9.60 -1.26
C VAL A 16 -2.00 -10.13 -0.11
N SER A 17 -1.02 -9.33 0.33
CA SER A 17 -0.18 -9.61 1.48
C SER A 17 -0.07 -8.39 2.40
N PHE A 18 0.26 -8.64 3.66
CA PHE A 18 0.54 -7.62 4.65
C PHE A 18 2.01 -7.67 5.04
N HIS A 19 2.67 -6.53 5.01
CA HIS A 19 4.06 -6.37 5.42
C HIS A 19 4.13 -5.36 6.56
N ARG A 20 4.89 -5.65 7.62
CA ARG A 20 5.11 -4.71 8.72
C ARG A 20 6.57 -4.32 8.77
N LEU A 21 6.85 -3.03 8.65
CA LEU A 21 8.21 -2.46 8.64
C LEU A 21 8.19 -1.15 9.45
N ASP A 22 9.13 -0.98 10.38
CA ASP A 22 9.25 0.22 11.24
C ASP A 22 7.91 0.68 11.87
N ASP A 23 7.15 -0.28 12.41
CA ASP A 23 5.82 -0.09 13.00
C ASP A 23 4.72 0.44 12.05
N VAL A 24 5.00 0.47 10.75
CA VAL A 24 4.02 0.74 9.69
C VAL A 24 3.56 -0.56 9.06
N GLU A 25 2.24 -0.72 8.92
CA GLU A 25 1.64 -1.84 8.18
C GLU A 25 1.34 -1.41 6.74
N TYR A 26 1.81 -2.22 5.81
CA TYR A 26 1.67 -2.06 4.36
C TYR A 26 0.79 -3.18 3.84
N LEU A 27 -0.33 -2.80 3.22
CA LEU A 27 -1.13 -3.68 2.40
C LEU A 27 -0.56 -3.66 0.99
N VAL A 28 -0.07 -4.80 0.53
CA VAL A 28 0.48 -4.99 -0.81
C VAL A 28 -0.52 -5.83 -1.62
N ALA A 29 -0.83 -5.37 -2.82
CA ALA A 29 -1.66 -6.06 -3.78
C ALA A 29 -0.88 -6.22 -5.09
N GLU A 30 -0.54 -7.47 -5.41
CA GLU A 30 0.08 -7.83 -6.69
C GLU A 30 -1.01 -8.21 -7.68
N HIS A 31 -1.18 -7.36 -8.68
CA HIS A 31 -2.12 -7.55 -9.77
C HIS A 31 -1.45 -8.24 -10.96
N ARG A 32 -2.26 -8.59 -11.95
CA ARG A 32 -1.77 -9.07 -13.25
C ARG A 32 -0.83 -8.04 -13.90
N TYR A 33 0.06 -8.54 -14.74
CA TYR A 33 1.04 -7.74 -15.50
C TYR A 33 2.13 -7.07 -14.65
N GLY A 34 2.40 -7.58 -13.44
CA GLY A 34 3.45 -7.05 -12.57
C GLY A 34 3.11 -5.68 -11.98
N ILE A 35 1.82 -5.35 -11.89
CA ILE A 35 1.36 -4.12 -11.23
C ILE A 35 1.26 -4.39 -9.73
N VAL A 36 1.94 -3.58 -8.93
CA VAL A 36 1.92 -3.65 -7.47
C VAL A 36 1.29 -2.38 -6.92
N THR A 37 0.26 -2.54 -6.10
CA THR A 37 -0.35 -1.47 -5.33
C THR A 37 0.03 -1.64 -3.86
N VAL A 38 0.57 -0.59 -3.24
CA VAL A 38 0.93 -0.54 -1.83
C VAL A 38 0.11 0.55 -1.15
N LYS A 39 -0.58 0.20 -0.07
CA LYS A 39 -1.35 1.12 0.77
C LYS A 39 -0.86 1.04 2.20
N TRP A 40 -0.67 2.18 2.84
CA TRP A 40 -0.25 2.24 4.23
C TRP A 40 -0.77 3.50 4.91
N THR A 41 -0.79 3.48 6.23
CA THR A 41 -1.11 4.64 7.04
C THR A 41 0.12 5.04 7.84
N LYS A 42 0.51 6.32 7.78
CA LYS A 42 1.62 6.89 8.55
C LYS A 42 1.25 8.29 9.00
N ASP A 43 1.51 8.62 10.26
CA ASP A 43 1.21 9.93 10.86
C ASP A 43 -0.23 10.41 10.63
N ASN A 44 -1.21 9.50 10.81
CA ASN A 44 -2.65 9.72 10.54
C ASN A 44 -2.99 10.10 9.09
N LYS A 45 -2.11 9.85 8.13
CA LYS A 45 -2.37 10.02 6.69
C LYS A 45 -2.37 8.67 5.98
N ILE A 46 -3.31 8.51 5.04
CA ILE A 46 -3.38 7.34 4.17
C ILE A 46 -2.57 7.64 2.90
N PHE A 47 -1.72 6.69 2.54
CA PHE A 47 -0.95 6.70 1.32
C PHE A 47 -1.38 5.55 0.41
N ASP A 48 -1.35 5.80 -0.88
CA ASP A 48 -1.62 4.82 -1.94
C ASP A 48 -0.58 5.03 -3.03
N MET A 49 0.10 3.94 -3.40
CA MET A 49 1.06 3.94 -4.49
C MET A 49 0.76 2.76 -5.40
N THR A 50 0.72 3.01 -6.71
CA THR A 50 0.65 1.97 -7.73
C THR A 50 1.88 2.07 -8.62
N SER A 51 2.53 0.94 -8.87
CA SER A 51 3.79 0.87 -9.60
C SER A 51 3.89 -0.43 -10.42
N ASN A 52 4.83 -0.47 -11.36
CA ASN A 52 5.22 -1.67 -12.10
C ASN A 52 6.57 -2.23 -11.61
N LEU A 53 6.90 -1.96 -10.36
CA LEU A 53 8.11 -2.44 -9.68
C LEU A 53 7.84 -3.78 -9.00
N THR A 54 8.89 -4.47 -8.59
CA THR A 54 8.76 -5.63 -7.71
C THR A 54 8.21 -5.22 -6.33
N VAL A 55 7.63 -6.16 -5.58
CA VAL A 55 7.11 -5.88 -4.22
C VAL A 55 8.17 -5.25 -3.32
N ASP A 56 9.40 -5.78 -3.33
CA ASP A 56 10.50 -5.27 -2.51
C ASP A 56 10.87 -3.83 -2.87
N GLU A 57 10.94 -3.50 -4.16
CA GLU A 57 11.21 -2.14 -4.64
C GLU A 57 10.05 -1.20 -4.29
N SER A 58 8.80 -1.63 -4.47
CA SER A 58 7.62 -0.84 -4.08
C SER A 58 7.59 -0.56 -2.58
N LEU A 59 7.94 -1.54 -1.74
CA LEU A 59 8.03 -1.35 -0.29
C LEU A 59 9.15 -0.38 0.07
N SER A 60 10.32 -0.49 -0.56
CA SER A 60 11.44 0.44 -0.34
C SER A 60 11.06 1.89 -0.68
N VAL A 61 10.35 2.12 -1.79
CA VAL A 61 9.83 3.45 -2.12
C VAL A 61 8.79 3.90 -1.10
N ALA A 62 7.83 3.05 -0.72
CA ALA A 62 6.79 3.39 0.24
C ALA A 62 7.36 3.79 1.62
N GLN A 63 8.45 3.14 2.07
CA GLN A 63 9.16 3.50 3.31
C GLN A 63 9.83 4.87 3.23
N SER A 64 10.32 5.26 2.05
CA SER A 64 10.98 6.55 1.83
C SER A 64 10.00 7.74 1.84
N VAL A 65 8.71 7.47 1.66
CA VAL A 65 7.66 8.50 1.59
C VAL A 65 7.21 8.89 3.00
N GLY A 66 7.27 10.20 3.27
CA GLY A 66 6.75 10.82 4.48
C GLY A 66 5.60 11.77 4.19
N PRO A 67 4.82 12.14 5.21
CA PRO A 67 3.81 13.19 5.06
C PRO A 67 4.48 14.51 4.70
N TYR A 68 3.88 15.24 3.74
CA TYR A 68 4.27 16.62 3.50
C TYR A 68 3.92 17.47 4.73
N HIS A 69 4.89 18.25 5.20
CA HIS A 69 4.75 19.20 6.31
C HIS A 69 4.52 20.59 5.71
N ILE A 70 3.38 21.21 6.05
CA ILE A 70 3.02 22.60 5.67
C ILE A 70 3.29 23.50 6.87
#